data_AF-A0A3E0PDV6-F1
#
_entry.id   AF-A0A3E0PDV6-F1
#
_cell.length_a   1.000
_cell.length_b   1.000
_cell.length_c   1.000
_cell.angle_alpha   90.00
_cell.angle_beta   90.00
_cell.angle_gamma   90.00
#
_symmetry.space_group_name_H-M   'P 1'
#
loop_
_entity.id
_entity.type
_entity.pdbx_description
1 polymer ?
#
loop_
_entity_poly.entity_id
_entity_poly.type
_entity_poly.pdbx_seq_one_letter_code
_entity_poly.pdbx_strand_id
1 'polypeptide(L)'
;MGVVVGGSCTIYNRVMARKNLVDGARAYNERQFPKAEELFRAAVEYDQEGATFEGRTSRLFLARTLHSGYAGNRQDTAKAEAAIQEYQKALDGFVLDLKAKREAVAANPQDEELRKELESAENNVGSIVRSVASLYQNLGQEDKWAEWTKQAADNADLPGDVRANSLVGLAAKEYNCANDVTDSKDVKTEVEGAFEFKKPENNENWDKEFGDAKQCVETGMGYIDKAIELDPESDSAWSYRTSLLVQKSRIAEIEGDNAKKEEFKKASDEAKKKFEELAEKRRKAEAAEEAARQAEAAGGESGESEEEN
;
A
#
# COMPACT_ATOMS: atom_id res chain seq x y z
N MET A 1 -42.36 29.11 -23.13
CA MET A 1 -41.63 29.50 -21.92
C MET A 1 -41.17 28.21 -21.23
N GLY A 2 -39.93 27.78 -21.50
CA GLY A 2 -39.32 26.67 -20.78
C GLY A 2 -38.62 27.22 -19.56
N VAL A 3 -39.03 26.81 -18.37
CA VAL A 3 -38.35 27.17 -17.13
C VAL A 3 -37.15 26.24 -16.97
N VAL A 4 -35.94 26.79 -17.10
CA VAL A 4 -34.69 26.12 -16.74
C VAL A 4 -34.62 26.07 -15.21
N VAL A 5 -35.12 24.98 -14.61
CA VAL A 5 -34.87 24.65 -13.19
C VAL A 5 -33.81 23.56 -13.16
N GLY A 6 -32.53 23.96 -13.19
CA GLY A 6 -31.42 22.98 -13.17
C GLY A 6 -30.15 23.43 -12.45
N GLY A 7 -30.05 24.70 -12.01
CA GLY A 7 -28.81 25.23 -11.42
C GLY A 7 -28.78 25.32 -9.88
N SER A 8 -29.95 25.49 -9.23
CA SER A 8 -30.00 25.83 -7.79
C SER A 8 -29.76 24.64 -6.86
N CYS A 9 -30.27 23.45 -7.19
CA CYS A 9 -30.04 22.24 -6.40
C CYS A 9 -28.57 21.79 -6.45
N THR A 10 -27.90 21.95 -7.59
CA THR A 10 -26.50 21.53 -7.79
C THR A 10 -25.52 22.38 -6.97
N ILE A 11 -25.73 23.69 -6.90
CA ILE A 11 -24.90 24.60 -6.10
C ILE A 11 -25.13 24.37 -4.61
N TYR A 12 -26.39 24.25 -4.18
CA TYR A 12 -26.73 23.97 -2.78
C TYR A 12 -26.10 22.68 -2.29
N ASN A 13 -26.24 21.58 -3.06
CA ASN A 13 -25.66 20.29 -2.71
C ASN A 13 -24.13 20.38 -2.57
N ARG A 14 -23.45 21.07 -3.49
CA ARG A 14 -22.00 21.26 -3.40
C ARG A 14 -21.58 22.04 -2.15
N VAL A 15 -22.30 23.12 -1.82
CA VAL A 15 -22.03 23.92 -0.63
C VAL A 15 -22.23 23.09 0.65
N MET A 16 -23.31 22.31 0.72
CA MET A 16 -23.60 21.46 1.87
C MET A 16 -22.62 20.30 1.99
N ALA A 17 -22.24 19.66 0.88
CA ALA A 17 -21.19 18.63 0.85
C ALA A 17 -19.88 19.18 1.40
N ARG A 18 -19.45 20.36 0.92
CA ARG A 18 -18.23 21.03 1.38
C ARG A 18 -18.29 21.39 2.87
N LYS A 19 -19.41 21.94 3.33
CA LYS A 19 -19.61 22.28 4.74
C LYS A 19 -19.44 21.04 5.63
N ASN A 20 -20.16 19.96 5.30
CA ASN A 20 -20.09 18.72 6.06
C ASN A 20 -18.72 18.04 5.98
N LEU A 21 -18.03 18.12 4.83
CA LEU A 21 -16.65 17.67 4.69
C LEU A 21 -15.71 18.41 5.65
N VAL A 22 -15.76 19.75 5.68
CA VAL A 22 -14.90 20.57 6.54
C VAL A 22 -15.21 20.34 8.01
N ASP A 23 -16.48 20.35 8.39
CA ASP A 23 -16.91 20.08 9.77
C ASP A 23 -16.51 18.66 10.20
N GLY A 24 -16.66 17.67 9.31
CA GLY A 24 -16.27 16.28 9.55
C GLY A 24 -14.77 16.12 9.72
N ALA A 25 -13.95 16.80 8.90
CA ALA A 25 -12.50 16.77 9.01
C ALA A 25 -12.02 17.33 10.35
N ARG A 26 -12.64 18.43 10.82
CA ARG A 26 -12.37 18.97 12.17
C ARG A 26 -12.72 17.94 13.26
N ALA A 27 -13.93 17.37 13.21
CA ALA A 27 -14.35 16.35 14.19
C ALA A 27 -13.43 15.12 14.18
N TYR A 28 -12.96 14.68 13.00
CA TYR A 28 -12.00 13.59 12.87
C TYR A 28 -10.67 13.91 13.54
N ASN A 29 -10.11 15.11 13.30
CA ASN A 29 -8.86 15.55 13.92
C ASN A 29 -8.98 15.66 15.45
N GLU A 30 -10.17 16.06 15.95
CA GLU A 30 -10.51 16.08 17.37
C GLU A 30 -10.84 14.67 17.94
N ARG A 31 -10.67 13.60 17.15
CA ARG A 31 -10.96 12.20 17.51
C ARG A 31 -12.42 11.94 17.88
N GLN A 32 -13.35 12.80 17.46
CA GLN A 32 -14.79 12.62 17.62
C GLN A 32 -15.34 11.74 16.49
N PHE A 33 -14.86 10.50 16.38
CA PHE A 33 -15.18 9.61 15.25
C PHE A 33 -16.68 9.40 15.00
N PRO A 34 -17.56 9.25 16.02
CA PRO A 34 -19.00 9.16 15.77
C PRO A 34 -19.57 10.42 15.08
N LYS A 35 -19.10 11.61 15.47
CA LYS A 35 -19.56 12.86 14.87
C LYS A 35 -19.00 13.06 13.47
N ALA A 36 -17.72 12.73 13.29
CA ALA A 36 -17.07 12.75 11.98
C ALA A 36 -17.80 11.81 11.00
N GLU A 37 -18.16 10.60 11.43
CA GLU A 37 -18.89 9.63 10.61
C GLU A 37 -20.25 10.20 10.16
N GLU A 38 -21.04 10.75 11.08
CA GLU A 38 -22.33 11.39 10.76
C GLU A 38 -22.17 12.49 9.69
N LEU A 39 -21.17 13.36 9.86
CA LEU A 39 -20.89 14.47 8.95
C LEU A 39 -20.42 13.98 7.59
N PHE A 40 -19.50 13.01 7.52
CA PHE A 40 -19.05 12.48 6.23
C PHE A 40 -20.14 11.70 5.51
N ARG A 41 -21.00 10.95 6.21
CA ARG A 41 -22.19 10.33 5.60
C ARG A 41 -23.11 11.38 5.00
N ALA A 42 -23.41 12.44 5.75
CA ALA A 42 -24.22 13.54 5.24
C ALA A 42 -23.56 14.25 4.05
N ALA A 43 -22.23 14.39 4.02
CA ALA A 43 -21.52 14.96 2.87
C ALA A 43 -21.64 14.06 1.62
N VAL A 44 -21.49 12.75 1.78
CA VAL A 44 -21.64 11.75 0.71
C VAL A 44 -23.07 11.70 0.16
N GLU A 45 -24.10 11.94 0.97
CA GLU A 45 -25.49 11.98 0.50
C GLU A 45 -25.75 13.07 -0.55
N TYR A 46 -25.02 14.19 -0.49
CA TYR A 46 -25.14 15.28 -1.46
C TYR A 46 -24.41 15.01 -2.79
N ASP A 47 -23.46 14.07 -2.81
CA ASP A 47 -22.71 13.63 -4.01
C ASP A 47 -22.43 12.12 -3.93
N GLN A 48 -23.49 11.33 -4.12
CA GLN A 48 -23.43 9.87 -3.96
C GLN A 48 -22.54 9.20 -5.00
N GLU A 49 -22.27 9.82 -6.13
CA GLU A 49 -21.37 9.24 -7.14
C GLU A 49 -19.91 9.69 -6.93
N GLY A 50 -19.66 10.67 -6.05
CA GLY A 50 -18.33 11.27 -5.93
C GLY A 50 -17.90 11.96 -7.22
N ALA A 51 -18.83 12.58 -7.95
CA ALA A 51 -18.53 13.25 -9.20
C ALA A 51 -17.65 14.50 -8.97
N THR A 52 -17.80 15.14 -7.81
CA THR A 52 -17.02 16.32 -7.41
C THR A 52 -15.82 15.94 -6.56
N PHE A 53 -14.84 16.84 -6.50
CA PHE A 53 -13.70 16.69 -5.58
C PHE A 53 -14.17 16.57 -4.13
N GLU A 54 -15.15 17.38 -3.73
CA GLU A 54 -15.74 17.35 -2.39
C GLU A 54 -16.41 16.00 -2.10
N GLY A 55 -17.14 15.42 -3.05
CA GLY A 55 -17.76 14.10 -2.92
C GLY A 55 -16.75 12.96 -2.79
N ARG A 56 -15.73 12.91 -3.67
CA ARG A 56 -14.65 11.89 -3.58
C ARG A 56 -13.91 11.97 -2.26
N THR A 57 -13.55 13.18 -1.86
CA THR A 57 -12.83 13.44 -0.62
C THR A 57 -13.68 13.06 0.58
N SER A 58 -14.97 13.45 0.60
CA SER A 58 -15.91 13.06 1.68
C SER A 58 -16.02 11.56 1.84
N ARG A 59 -16.09 10.83 0.72
CA ARG A 59 -16.14 9.36 0.73
C ARG A 59 -14.86 8.73 1.27
N LEU A 60 -13.70 9.25 0.85
CA LEU A 60 -12.41 8.81 1.38
C LEU A 60 -12.30 9.04 2.89
N PHE A 61 -12.74 10.21 3.37
CA PHE A 61 -12.74 10.51 4.81
C PHE A 61 -13.76 9.68 5.60
N LEU A 62 -14.92 9.35 5.01
CA LEU A 62 -15.86 8.40 5.59
C LEU A 62 -15.18 7.02 5.77
N ALA A 63 -14.54 6.51 4.72
CA ALA A 63 -13.82 5.23 4.77
C ALA A 63 -12.73 5.22 5.85
N ARG A 64 -11.92 6.30 5.93
CA ARG A 64 -10.89 6.47 6.98
C ARG A 64 -11.49 6.51 8.38
N THR A 65 -12.61 7.20 8.56
CA THR A 65 -13.30 7.29 9.87
C THR A 65 -13.84 5.94 10.31
N LEU A 66 -14.45 5.19 9.40
CA LEU A 66 -14.92 3.82 9.67
C LEU A 66 -13.75 2.89 10.02
N HIS A 67 -12.65 2.99 9.28
CA HIS A 67 -11.43 2.25 9.55
C HIS A 67 -10.86 2.60 10.93
N SER A 68 -10.76 3.88 11.31
CA SER A 68 -10.35 4.30 12.65
C SER A 68 -11.29 3.77 13.74
N GLY A 69 -12.60 3.76 13.47
CA GLY A 69 -13.60 3.17 14.35
C GLY A 69 -13.36 1.67 14.59
N TYR A 70 -13.08 0.90 13.54
CA TYR A 70 -12.68 -0.51 13.65
C TYR A 70 -11.35 -0.68 14.37
N ALA A 71 -10.35 0.17 14.11
CA ALA A 71 -9.07 0.11 14.79
C ALA A 71 -9.21 0.32 16.31
N GLY A 72 -10.14 1.19 16.73
CA GLY A 72 -10.51 1.40 18.14
C GLY A 72 -11.32 0.27 18.77
N ASN A 73 -12.04 -0.52 17.97
CA ASN A 73 -12.77 -1.71 18.40
C ASN A 73 -12.73 -2.81 17.35
N ARG A 74 -11.75 -3.72 17.46
CA ARG A 74 -11.53 -4.81 16.50
C ARG A 74 -12.62 -5.88 16.46
N GLN A 75 -13.60 -5.82 17.37
CA GLN A 75 -14.78 -6.70 17.32
C GLN A 75 -15.87 -6.14 16.39
N ASP A 76 -15.82 -4.86 16.03
CA ASP A 76 -16.78 -4.22 15.13
C ASP A 76 -16.38 -4.45 13.66
N THR A 77 -16.49 -5.69 13.20
CA THR A 77 -16.13 -6.08 11.84
C THR A 77 -17.03 -5.41 10.79
N ALA A 78 -18.26 -5.03 11.16
CA ALA A 78 -19.17 -4.28 10.30
C ALA A 78 -18.58 -2.93 9.88
N LYS A 79 -17.85 -2.24 10.77
CA LYS A 79 -17.12 -1.01 10.39
C LYS A 79 -15.98 -1.27 9.43
N ALA A 80 -15.24 -2.37 9.58
CA ALA A 80 -14.20 -2.73 8.64
C ALA A 80 -14.77 -3.02 7.24
N GLU A 81 -15.87 -3.77 7.17
CA GLU A 81 -16.56 -4.07 5.91
C GLU A 81 -17.14 -2.81 5.26
N ALA A 82 -17.76 -1.92 6.04
CA ALA A 82 -18.23 -0.64 5.55
C ALA A 82 -17.07 0.25 5.07
N ALA A 83 -15.93 0.26 5.77
CA ALA A 83 -14.75 0.99 5.34
C ALA A 83 -14.23 0.48 3.99
N ILE A 84 -14.14 -0.85 3.80
CA ILE A 84 -13.73 -1.46 2.53
C ILE A 84 -14.64 -0.97 1.38
N GLN A 85 -15.96 -1.04 1.57
CA GLN A 85 -16.91 -0.61 0.53
C GLN A 85 -16.74 0.86 0.16
N GLU A 86 -16.53 1.72 1.15
CA GLU A 86 -16.36 3.16 0.94
C GLU A 86 -15.01 3.49 0.30
N TYR A 87 -13.93 2.78 0.66
CA TYR A 87 -12.64 2.89 0.00
C TYR A 87 -12.70 2.47 -1.47
N GLN A 88 -13.36 1.35 -1.78
CA GLN A 88 -13.50 0.85 -3.15
C GLN A 88 -14.24 1.84 -4.04
N LYS A 89 -15.38 2.38 -3.56
CA LYS A 89 -16.12 3.43 -4.28
C LYS A 89 -15.30 4.72 -4.44
N ALA A 90 -14.51 5.09 -3.43
CA ALA A 90 -13.64 6.27 -3.55
C ALA A 90 -12.54 6.06 -4.60
N LEU A 91 -11.99 4.84 -4.69
CA LEU A 91 -10.90 4.51 -5.60
C LEU A 91 -11.24 4.85 -7.05
N ASP A 92 -12.44 4.49 -7.52
CA ASP A 92 -12.86 4.74 -8.90
C ASP A 92 -12.75 6.23 -9.26
N GLY A 93 -13.24 7.09 -8.38
CA GLY A 93 -13.17 8.54 -8.56
C GLY A 93 -11.73 9.07 -8.55
N PHE A 94 -10.88 8.56 -7.64
CA PHE A 94 -9.47 8.99 -7.57
C PHE A 94 -8.63 8.46 -8.74
N VAL A 95 -8.96 7.31 -9.31
CA VAL A 95 -8.32 6.80 -10.53
C VAL A 95 -8.68 7.68 -11.74
N LEU A 96 -9.94 8.13 -11.85
CA LEU A 96 -10.32 9.09 -12.90
C LEU A 96 -9.59 10.43 -12.75
N ASP A 97 -9.48 10.93 -11.52
CA ASP A 97 -8.73 12.15 -11.21
C ASP A 97 -7.26 12.01 -11.59
N LEU A 98 -6.64 10.89 -11.20
CA LEU A 98 -5.26 10.55 -11.54
C LEU A 98 -5.01 10.54 -13.05
N LYS A 99 -5.92 9.95 -13.84
CA LYS A 99 -5.81 9.96 -15.31
C LYS A 99 -5.81 11.38 -15.87
N ALA A 100 -6.74 12.22 -15.42
CA ALA A 100 -6.82 13.60 -15.86
C ALA A 100 -5.56 14.40 -15.48
N LYS A 101 -5.01 14.19 -14.27
CA LYS A 101 -3.76 14.84 -13.85
C LYS A 101 -2.55 14.37 -14.65
N ARG A 102 -2.47 13.08 -15.02
CA ARG A 102 -1.42 12.56 -15.91
C ARG A 102 -1.47 13.21 -17.29
N GLU A 103 -2.66 13.35 -17.87
CA GLU A 103 -2.85 14.04 -19.15
C GLU A 103 -2.45 15.52 -19.07
N ALA A 104 -2.81 16.21 -18.00
CA ALA A 104 -2.45 17.61 -17.77
C ALA A 104 -0.92 17.81 -17.65
N VAL A 105 -0.23 16.96 -16.88
CA VAL A 105 1.24 16.98 -16.77
C VAL A 105 1.89 16.61 -18.10
N ALA A 106 1.36 15.65 -18.85
CA ALA A 106 1.88 15.30 -20.17
C ALA A 106 1.78 16.48 -21.17
N ALA A 107 0.71 17.28 -21.07
CA ALA A 107 0.56 18.49 -21.87
C ALA A 107 1.50 19.62 -21.43
N ASN A 108 1.80 19.73 -20.13
CA ASN A 108 2.67 20.77 -19.55
C ASN A 108 3.69 20.20 -18.56
N PRO A 109 4.78 19.54 -19.02
CA PRO A 109 5.66 18.76 -18.14
C PRO A 109 6.50 19.57 -17.15
N GLN A 110 6.63 20.88 -17.37
CA GLN A 110 7.41 21.79 -16.53
C GLN A 110 6.54 22.55 -15.51
N ASP A 111 5.24 22.30 -15.51
CA ASP A 111 4.33 22.90 -14.54
C ASP A 111 4.45 22.17 -13.20
N GLU A 112 5.15 22.81 -12.26
CA GLU A 112 5.40 22.27 -10.93
C GLU A 112 4.13 22.13 -10.07
N GLU A 113 3.08 22.94 -10.33
CA GLU A 113 1.81 22.81 -9.62
C GLU A 113 1.08 21.54 -10.07
N LEU A 114 1.00 21.30 -11.39
CA LEU A 114 0.40 20.07 -11.93
C LEU A 114 1.13 18.82 -11.47
N ARG A 115 2.45 18.87 -11.32
CA ARG A 115 3.26 17.76 -10.79
C ARG A 115 2.92 17.44 -9.34
N LYS A 116 2.76 18.46 -8.49
CA LYS A 116 2.33 18.28 -7.08
C LYS A 116 0.92 17.72 -6.99
N GLU A 117 0.01 18.16 -7.85
CA GLU A 117 -1.35 17.63 -7.90
C GLU A 117 -1.37 16.16 -8.34
N LEU A 118 -0.55 15.79 -9.33
CA LEU A 118 -0.37 14.40 -9.75
C LEU A 118 0.16 13.55 -8.60
N GLU A 119 1.23 13.98 -7.93
CA GLU A 119 1.79 13.28 -6.78
C GLU A 119 0.75 13.08 -5.66
N SER A 120 -0.06 14.09 -5.37
CA SER A 120 -1.16 13.97 -4.41
C SER A 120 -2.20 12.93 -4.83
N ALA A 121 -2.57 12.90 -6.11
CA ALA A 121 -3.49 11.91 -6.65
C ALA A 121 -2.92 10.48 -6.56
N GLU A 122 -1.65 10.30 -6.90
CA GLU A 122 -0.93 9.01 -6.78
C GLU A 122 -0.89 8.53 -5.33
N ASN A 123 -0.57 9.42 -4.40
CA ASN A 123 -0.56 9.13 -2.96
C ASN A 123 -1.95 8.73 -2.43
N ASN A 124 -3.01 9.41 -2.87
CA ASN A 124 -4.38 9.07 -2.47
C ASN A 124 -4.77 7.67 -2.95
N VAL A 125 -4.54 7.37 -4.24
CA VAL A 125 -4.81 6.05 -4.82
C VAL A 125 -4.01 4.96 -4.10
N GLY A 126 -2.70 5.16 -3.89
CA GLY A 126 -1.86 4.20 -3.17
C GLY A 126 -2.30 3.98 -1.73
N SER A 127 -2.70 5.04 -1.03
CA SER A 127 -3.25 4.95 0.33
C SER A 127 -4.54 4.12 0.39
N ILE A 128 -5.45 4.29 -0.57
CA ILE A 128 -6.70 3.54 -0.66
C ILE A 128 -6.42 2.05 -0.88
N VAL A 129 -5.60 1.72 -1.88
CA VAL A 129 -5.25 0.33 -2.23
C VAL A 129 -4.66 -0.42 -1.03
N ARG A 130 -3.70 0.21 -0.33
CA ARG A 130 -3.08 -0.37 0.88
C ARG A 130 -4.08 -0.50 2.03
N SER A 131 -5.00 0.45 2.20
CA SER A 131 -5.99 0.42 3.28
C SER A 131 -6.96 -0.75 3.11
N VAL A 132 -7.45 -0.99 1.90
CA VAL A 132 -8.34 -2.13 1.61
C VAL A 132 -7.61 -3.45 1.83
N ALA A 133 -6.38 -3.58 1.33
CA ALA A 133 -5.57 -4.78 1.56
C ALA A 133 -5.37 -5.06 3.06
N SER A 134 -4.99 -4.03 3.83
CA SER A 134 -4.82 -4.16 5.28
C SER A 134 -6.10 -4.55 6.02
N LEU A 135 -7.26 -4.02 5.60
CA LEU A 135 -8.54 -4.39 6.18
C LEU A 135 -8.89 -5.85 5.91
N TYR A 136 -8.68 -6.36 4.70
CA TYR A 136 -8.87 -7.79 4.42
C TYR A 136 -7.97 -8.68 5.27
N GLN A 137 -6.69 -8.34 5.42
CA GLN A 137 -5.77 -9.08 6.30
C GLN A 137 -6.23 -9.05 7.76
N ASN A 138 -6.61 -7.87 8.27
CA ASN A 138 -7.09 -7.70 9.64
C ASN A 138 -8.40 -8.47 9.91
N LEU A 139 -9.19 -8.76 8.88
CA LEU A 139 -10.40 -9.57 8.97
C LEU A 139 -10.14 -11.07 8.75
N GLY A 140 -8.89 -11.49 8.50
CA GLY A 140 -8.55 -12.86 8.13
C GLY A 140 -9.13 -13.30 6.77
N GLN A 141 -9.51 -12.34 5.92
CA GLN A 141 -10.10 -12.59 4.60
C GLN A 141 -8.99 -12.73 3.54
N GLU A 142 -8.15 -13.76 3.70
CA GLU A 142 -6.95 -13.99 2.88
C GLU A 142 -7.25 -14.13 1.39
N ASP A 143 -8.33 -14.83 1.01
CA ASP A 143 -8.74 -14.97 -0.39
C ASP A 143 -9.06 -13.62 -1.04
N LYS A 144 -9.79 -12.76 -0.32
CA LYS A 144 -10.15 -11.42 -0.80
C LYS A 144 -8.94 -10.50 -0.83
N TRP A 145 -8.04 -10.62 0.14
CA TRP A 145 -6.77 -9.90 0.12
C TRP A 145 -5.96 -10.28 -1.12
N ALA A 146 -5.84 -11.57 -1.44
CA ALA A 146 -5.08 -12.05 -2.59
C ALA A 146 -5.72 -11.58 -3.90
N GLU A 147 -7.03 -11.69 -4.03
CA GLU A 147 -7.77 -11.18 -5.19
C GLU A 147 -7.58 -9.68 -5.38
N TRP A 148 -7.81 -8.88 -4.34
CA TRP A 148 -7.64 -7.43 -4.36
C TRP A 148 -6.21 -7.01 -4.73
N THR A 149 -5.22 -7.64 -4.11
CA THR A 149 -3.80 -7.32 -4.33
C THR A 149 -3.37 -7.68 -5.76
N LYS A 150 -3.87 -8.81 -6.29
CA LYS A 150 -3.63 -9.18 -7.69
C LYS A 150 -4.30 -8.20 -8.66
N GLN A 151 -5.56 -7.84 -8.43
CA GLN A 151 -6.26 -6.83 -9.23
C GLN A 151 -5.51 -5.49 -9.24
N ALA A 152 -5.01 -5.05 -8.09
CA ALA A 152 -4.21 -3.84 -7.98
C ALA A 152 -2.89 -3.96 -8.77
N ALA A 153 -2.17 -5.08 -8.66
CA ALA A 153 -0.94 -5.31 -9.44
C ALA A 153 -1.16 -5.27 -10.96
N ASP A 154 -2.27 -5.84 -11.43
CA ASP A 154 -2.61 -5.97 -12.85
C ASP A 154 -3.25 -4.69 -13.43
N ASN A 155 -3.71 -3.75 -12.60
CA ASN A 155 -4.37 -2.53 -13.05
C ASN A 155 -3.38 -1.46 -13.54
N ALA A 156 -3.25 -1.33 -14.86
CA ALA A 156 -2.36 -0.37 -15.52
C ALA A 156 -2.72 1.12 -15.26
N ASP A 157 -3.93 1.40 -14.75
CA ASP A 157 -4.31 2.76 -14.39
C ASP A 157 -3.71 3.20 -13.04
N LEU A 158 -3.25 2.26 -12.21
CA LEU A 158 -2.61 2.56 -10.94
C LEU A 158 -1.13 2.96 -11.12
N PRO A 159 -0.57 3.78 -10.22
CA PRO A 159 0.86 4.12 -10.22
C PRO A 159 1.78 2.88 -10.17
N GLY A 160 2.95 2.97 -10.81
CA GLY A 160 3.90 1.86 -10.92
C GLY A 160 4.36 1.34 -9.55
N ASP A 161 4.63 2.25 -8.61
CA ASP A 161 4.99 1.95 -7.22
C ASP A 161 3.84 1.26 -6.46
N VAL A 162 2.58 1.65 -6.70
CA VAL A 162 1.40 1.01 -6.08
C VAL A 162 1.26 -0.44 -6.57
N ARG A 163 1.46 -0.66 -7.87
CA ARG A 163 1.43 -1.99 -8.49
C ARG A 163 2.60 -2.84 -8.01
N ALA A 164 3.82 -2.27 -7.97
CA ALA A 164 5.01 -2.92 -7.45
C ALA A 164 4.83 -3.34 -5.99
N ASN A 165 4.33 -2.47 -5.13
CA ASN A 165 4.04 -2.79 -3.73
C ASN A 165 3.01 -3.92 -3.58
N SER A 166 2.02 -3.99 -4.47
CA SER A 166 1.05 -5.09 -4.49
C SER A 166 1.72 -6.42 -4.84
N LEU A 167 2.61 -6.43 -5.85
CA LEU A 167 3.42 -7.61 -6.21
C LEU A 167 4.37 -8.03 -5.08
N VAL A 168 4.98 -7.07 -4.37
CA VAL A 168 5.80 -7.35 -3.18
C VAL A 168 4.97 -8.04 -2.10
N GLY A 169 3.73 -7.60 -1.87
CA GLY A 169 2.82 -8.24 -0.93
C GLY A 169 2.51 -9.70 -1.29
N LEU A 170 2.28 -9.99 -2.58
CA LEU A 170 2.08 -11.37 -3.06
C LEU A 170 3.35 -12.20 -2.87
N ALA A 171 4.51 -11.69 -3.28
CA ALA A 171 5.79 -12.35 -3.09
C ALA A 171 6.12 -12.65 -1.62
N ALA A 172 5.71 -11.78 -0.69
CA ALA A 172 5.88 -12.00 0.73
C ALA A 172 5.13 -13.25 1.23
N LYS A 173 3.92 -13.49 0.70
CA LYS A 173 3.16 -14.71 1.03
C LYS A 173 3.82 -15.95 0.46
N GLU A 174 4.32 -15.87 -0.77
CA GLU A 174 5.06 -16.96 -1.40
C GLU A 174 6.36 -17.28 -0.65
N TYR A 175 7.06 -16.25 -0.17
CA TYR A 175 8.23 -16.43 0.70
C TYR A 175 7.85 -17.15 2.00
N ASN A 176 6.76 -16.75 2.67
CA ASN A 176 6.32 -17.40 3.90
C ASN A 176 5.91 -18.86 3.67
N CYS A 177 5.16 -19.14 2.59
CA CYS A 177 4.82 -20.50 2.17
C CYS A 177 6.06 -21.40 2.06
N ALA A 178 7.11 -20.92 1.39
CA ALA A 178 8.34 -21.67 1.25
C ALA A 178 9.09 -21.82 2.59
N ASN A 179 9.15 -20.74 3.37
CA ASN A 179 9.88 -20.71 4.64
C ASN A 179 9.28 -21.65 5.69
N ASP A 180 7.95 -21.80 5.72
CA ASP A 180 7.26 -22.71 6.65
C ASP A 180 7.72 -24.16 6.47
N VAL A 181 8.12 -24.54 5.25
CA VAL A 181 8.67 -25.87 4.94
C VAL A 181 10.18 -25.91 5.20
N THR A 182 10.93 -24.96 4.64
CA THR A 182 12.41 -25.03 4.59
C THR A 182 13.11 -24.61 5.88
N ASP A 183 12.46 -23.84 6.77
CA ASP A 183 13.02 -23.39 8.05
C ASP A 183 12.45 -24.17 9.25
N SER A 184 11.76 -25.29 8.99
CA SER A 184 11.25 -26.19 10.03
C SER A 184 12.38 -26.90 10.77
N LYS A 185 12.11 -27.31 12.03
CA LYS A 185 13.11 -27.95 12.90
C LYS A 185 13.63 -29.28 12.36
N ASP A 186 12.84 -29.98 11.57
CA ASP A 186 13.20 -31.27 11.00
C ASP A 186 14.07 -31.13 9.74
N VAL A 187 14.08 -29.93 9.14
CA VAL A 187 14.89 -29.59 7.95
C VAL A 187 16.19 -28.90 8.34
N LYS A 188 16.16 -28.05 9.37
CA LYS A 188 17.26 -27.17 9.78
C LYS A 188 18.00 -27.72 10.98
N THR A 189 19.29 -28.03 10.80
CA THR A 189 20.19 -28.48 11.89
C THR A 189 21.31 -27.48 12.09
N GLU A 190 21.69 -27.22 13.34
CA GLU A 190 22.86 -26.41 13.66
C GLU A 190 24.10 -27.30 13.80
N VAL A 191 25.13 -27.03 13.01
CA VAL A 191 26.42 -27.74 13.01
C VAL A 191 27.53 -26.70 13.16
N GLU A 192 28.29 -26.77 14.25
CA GLU A 192 29.43 -25.88 14.53
C GLU A 192 29.08 -24.37 14.44
N GLY A 193 27.86 -23.99 14.83
CA GLY A 193 27.37 -22.60 14.79
C GLY A 193 26.90 -22.13 13.41
N ALA A 194 26.80 -23.03 12.43
CA ALA A 194 26.21 -22.79 11.13
C ALA A 194 24.93 -23.64 10.93
N PHE A 195 23.96 -23.12 10.18
CA PHE A 195 22.78 -23.90 9.81
C PHE A 195 23.03 -24.71 8.54
N GLU A 196 22.74 -25.99 8.61
CA GLU A 196 22.64 -26.90 7.46
C GLU A 196 21.17 -27.28 7.23
N PHE A 197 20.77 -27.38 5.97
CA PHE A 197 19.39 -27.71 5.57
C PHE A 197 19.37 -29.05 4.85
N LYS A 198 18.60 -30.02 5.36
CA LYS A 198 18.56 -31.39 4.84
C LYS A 198 17.13 -31.91 4.75
N LYS A 199 16.90 -32.89 3.87
CA LYS A 199 15.63 -33.63 3.82
C LYS A 199 15.38 -34.29 5.18
N PRO A 200 14.18 -34.14 5.78
CA PRO A 200 13.84 -34.79 7.03
C PRO A 200 13.76 -36.31 6.85
N GLU A 201 14.21 -37.07 7.86
CA GLU A 201 14.23 -38.54 7.80
C GLU A 201 12.83 -39.17 7.90
N ASN A 202 11.90 -38.52 8.63
CA ASN A 202 10.59 -39.09 8.98
C ASN A 202 9.43 -38.14 8.62
N ASN A 203 9.29 -37.80 7.35
CA ASN A 203 8.13 -37.05 6.85
C ASN A 203 7.58 -37.71 5.57
N GLU A 204 6.44 -38.39 5.69
CA GLU A 204 5.76 -39.09 4.59
C GLU A 204 5.20 -38.12 3.53
N ASN A 205 4.92 -36.87 3.90
CA ASN A 205 4.40 -35.83 2.99
C ASN A 205 5.50 -34.95 2.38
N TRP A 206 6.77 -35.21 2.72
CA TRP A 206 7.89 -34.34 2.37
C TRP A 206 7.95 -33.99 0.88
N ASP A 207 7.82 -34.98 -0.01
CA ASP A 207 8.00 -34.73 -1.44
C ASP A 207 6.93 -33.78 -1.99
N LYS A 208 5.71 -33.80 -1.42
CA LYS A 208 4.64 -32.84 -1.73
C LYS A 208 4.94 -31.47 -1.13
N GLU A 209 5.21 -31.39 0.17
CA GLU A 209 5.48 -30.12 0.88
C GLU A 209 6.68 -29.38 0.29
N PHE A 210 7.74 -30.11 -0.02
CA PHE A 210 8.92 -29.56 -0.68
C PHE A 210 8.66 -29.16 -2.13
N GLY A 211 7.81 -29.91 -2.85
CA GLY A 211 7.30 -29.51 -4.16
C GLY A 211 6.54 -28.19 -4.12
N ASP A 212 5.64 -28.05 -3.15
CA ASP A 212 4.86 -26.83 -2.91
C ASP A 212 5.78 -25.65 -2.55
N ALA A 213 6.77 -25.86 -1.67
CA ALA A 213 7.76 -24.84 -1.32
C ALA A 213 8.55 -24.34 -2.54
N LYS A 214 8.98 -25.25 -3.43
CA LYS A 214 9.63 -24.87 -4.69
C LYS A 214 8.72 -24.02 -5.58
N GLN A 215 7.45 -24.42 -5.71
CA GLN A 215 6.48 -23.66 -6.49
C GLN A 215 6.25 -22.26 -5.90
N CYS A 216 6.17 -22.16 -4.57
CA CYS A 216 6.04 -20.88 -3.88
C CYS A 216 7.25 -19.98 -4.17
N VAL A 217 8.48 -20.48 -4.06
CA VAL A 217 9.67 -19.67 -4.39
C VAL A 217 9.69 -19.20 -5.85
N GLU A 218 9.36 -20.07 -6.82
CA GLU A 218 9.32 -19.65 -8.23
C GLU A 218 8.22 -18.62 -8.50
N THR A 219 7.04 -18.80 -7.90
CA THR A 219 5.91 -17.85 -8.01
C THR A 219 6.29 -16.50 -7.39
N GLY A 220 6.88 -16.51 -6.20
CA GLY A 220 7.37 -15.32 -5.50
C GLY A 220 8.43 -14.57 -6.30
N MET A 221 9.38 -15.29 -6.91
CA MET A 221 10.39 -14.68 -7.79
C MET A 221 9.75 -14.00 -8.99
N GLY A 222 8.77 -14.64 -9.63
CA GLY A 222 8.02 -14.04 -10.74
C GLY A 222 7.30 -12.73 -10.36
N TYR A 223 6.77 -12.64 -9.13
CA TYR A 223 6.19 -11.40 -8.62
C TYR A 223 7.25 -10.33 -8.36
N ILE A 224 8.37 -10.69 -7.74
CA ILE A 224 9.44 -9.72 -7.44
C ILE A 224 10.15 -9.20 -8.68
N ASP A 225 10.37 -10.04 -9.70
CA ASP A 225 10.94 -9.60 -10.97
C ASP A 225 10.06 -8.52 -11.62
N LYS A 226 8.74 -8.73 -11.64
CA LYS A 226 7.77 -7.73 -12.11
C LYS A 226 7.71 -6.49 -11.23
N ALA A 227 7.84 -6.64 -9.91
CA ALA A 227 7.84 -5.51 -8.98
C ALA A 227 9.05 -4.60 -9.25
N ILE A 228 10.24 -5.18 -9.45
CA ILE A 228 11.47 -4.45 -9.76
C ILE A 228 11.41 -3.83 -11.16
N GLU A 229 10.76 -4.48 -12.13
CA GLU A 229 10.53 -3.88 -13.46
C GLU A 229 9.66 -2.61 -13.37
N LEU A 230 8.64 -2.62 -12.52
CA LEU A 230 7.73 -1.49 -12.31
C LEU A 230 8.32 -0.38 -11.45
N ASP A 231 9.05 -0.75 -10.40
CA ASP A 231 9.72 0.17 -9.49
C ASP A 231 11.11 -0.36 -9.09
N PRO A 232 12.15 -0.04 -9.88
CA PRO A 232 13.51 -0.48 -9.60
C PRO A 232 14.09 0.09 -8.30
N GLU A 233 13.50 1.17 -7.77
CA GLU A 233 13.95 1.86 -6.55
C GLU A 233 13.20 1.37 -5.30
N SER A 234 12.29 0.39 -5.44
CA SER A 234 11.62 -0.26 -4.33
C SER A 234 12.59 -1.10 -3.49
N ASP A 235 13.06 -0.55 -2.38
CA ASP A 235 13.90 -1.29 -1.43
C ASP A 235 13.21 -2.57 -0.93
N SER A 236 11.89 -2.54 -0.75
CA SER A 236 11.09 -3.68 -0.31
C SER A 236 11.09 -4.81 -1.34
N ALA A 237 11.03 -4.48 -2.64
CA ALA A 237 11.16 -5.49 -3.69
C ALA A 237 12.55 -6.17 -3.67
N TRP A 238 13.61 -5.39 -3.49
CA TRP A 238 14.97 -5.93 -3.35
C TRP A 238 15.18 -6.73 -2.06
N SER A 239 14.54 -6.34 -0.97
CA SER A 239 14.54 -7.10 0.28
C SER A 239 13.91 -8.48 0.09
N TYR A 240 12.73 -8.57 -0.52
CA TYR A 240 12.10 -9.86 -0.81
C TYR A 240 12.82 -10.65 -1.90
N ARG A 241 13.47 -10.01 -2.88
CA ARG A 241 14.38 -10.68 -3.81
C ARG A 241 15.49 -11.42 -3.07
N THR A 242 16.10 -10.76 -2.10
CA THR A 242 17.14 -11.33 -1.24
C THR A 242 16.59 -12.55 -0.50
N SER A 243 15.45 -12.38 0.18
CA SER A 243 14.82 -13.45 0.95
C SER A 243 14.46 -14.68 0.09
N LEU A 244 13.91 -14.48 -1.11
CA LEU A 244 13.57 -15.58 -2.02
C LEU A 244 14.82 -16.26 -2.61
N LEU A 245 15.90 -15.52 -2.87
CA LEU A 245 17.18 -16.10 -3.31
C LEU A 245 17.84 -16.92 -2.19
N VAL A 246 17.71 -16.50 -0.92
CA VAL A 246 18.08 -17.34 0.23
C VAL A 246 17.26 -18.62 0.24
N GLN A 247 15.95 -18.56 -0.01
CA GLN A 247 15.12 -19.77 -0.11
C GLN A 247 15.55 -20.68 -1.26
N LYS A 248 15.87 -20.13 -2.44
CA LYS A 248 16.45 -20.91 -3.55
C LYS A 248 17.75 -21.61 -3.15
N SER A 249 18.63 -20.91 -2.41
CA SER A 249 19.88 -21.48 -1.90
C SER A 249 19.62 -22.64 -0.93
N ARG A 250 18.68 -22.50 0.01
CA ARG A 250 18.27 -23.57 0.95
C ARG A 250 17.69 -24.78 0.22
N ILE A 251 16.80 -24.55 -0.75
CA ILE A 251 16.21 -25.61 -1.57
C ILE A 251 17.30 -26.39 -2.31
N ALA A 252 18.25 -25.68 -2.93
CA ALA A 252 19.38 -26.31 -3.62
C ALA A 252 20.26 -27.13 -2.66
N GLU A 253 20.47 -26.66 -1.43
CA GLU A 253 21.18 -27.40 -0.39
C GLU A 253 20.46 -28.70 -0.02
N ILE A 254 19.14 -28.64 0.19
CA ILE A 254 18.33 -29.82 0.51
C ILE A 254 18.33 -30.84 -0.63
N GLU A 255 18.40 -30.37 -1.88
CA GLU A 255 18.54 -31.22 -3.08
C GLU A 255 19.97 -31.74 -3.31
N GLY A 256 20.95 -31.28 -2.52
CA GLY A 256 22.36 -31.63 -2.68
C GLY A 256 23.06 -30.93 -3.86
N ASP A 257 22.44 -29.91 -4.46
CA ASP A 257 23.00 -29.10 -5.56
C ASP A 257 23.84 -27.93 -5.01
N ASN A 258 25.07 -28.25 -4.58
CA ASN A 258 25.99 -27.26 -4.02
C ASN A 258 26.38 -26.15 -5.03
N ALA A 259 26.32 -26.43 -6.34
CA ALA A 259 26.63 -25.43 -7.36
C ALA A 259 25.56 -24.34 -7.38
N LYS A 260 24.28 -24.73 -7.44
CA LYS A 260 23.17 -23.78 -7.38
C LYS A 260 23.04 -23.11 -6.02
N LYS A 261 23.32 -23.83 -4.92
CA LYS A 261 23.37 -23.24 -3.57
C LYS A 261 24.25 -21.99 -3.55
N GLU A 262 25.47 -22.10 -4.07
CA GLU A 262 26.42 -20.99 -4.11
C GLU A 262 26.09 -19.93 -5.17
N GLU A 263 25.52 -20.32 -6.30
CA GLU A 263 24.99 -19.36 -7.28
C GLU A 263 23.91 -18.46 -6.66
N PHE A 264 22.90 -19.05 -6.02
CA PHE A 264 21.80 -18.31 -5.40
C PHE A 264 22.25 -17.48 -4.20
N LYS A 265 23.24 -17.97 -3.45
CA LYS A 265 23.84 -17.19 -2.36
C LYS A 265 24.54 -15.93 -2.87
N LYS A 266 25.34 -16.03 -3.94
CA LYS A 266 25.95 -14.85 -4.59
C LYS A 266 24.89 -13.87 -5.10
N ALA A 267 23.87 -14.37 -5.78
CA ALA A 267 22.77 -13.53 -6.26
C ALA A 267 22.02 -12.84 -5.10
N SER A 268 21.84 -13.55 -3.98
CA SER A 268 21.25 -12.98 -2.76
C SER A 268 22.12 -11.87 -2.18
N ASP A 269 23.45 -12.04 -2.12
CA ASP A 269 24.37 -11.02 -1.62
C ASP A 269 24.36 -9.76 -2.51
N GLU A 270 24.22 -9.93 -3.83
CA GLU A 270 24.06 -8.81 -4.77
C GLU A 270 22.72 -8.07 -4.57
N ALA A 271 21.61 -8.82 -4.45
CA ALA A 271 20.30 -8.24 -4.16
C ALA A 271 20.29 -7.49 -2.82
N LYS A 272 20.96 -8.05 -1.80
CA LYS A 272 21.09 -7.44 -0.48
C LYS A 272 21.85 -6.11 -0.53
N LYS A 273 22.96 -6.04 -1.27
CA LYS A 273 23.69 -4.77 -1.47
C LYS A 273 22.79 -3.71 -2.09
N LYS A 274 21.99 -4.09 -3.09
CA LYS A 274 21.06 -3.14 -3.73
C LYS A 274 19.96 -2.68 -2.75
N PHE A 275 19.41 -3.59 -1.96
CA PHE A 275 18.49 -3.26 -0.88
C PHE A 275 19.12 -2.27 0.13
N GLU A 276 20.33 -2.53 0.61
CA GLU A 276 21.03 -1.67 1.57
C GLU A 276 21.29 -0.26 1.01
N GLU A 277 21.70 -0.16 -0.26
CA GLU A 277 21.89 1.11 -0.98
C GLU A 277 20.58 1.93 -1.03
N LEU A 278 19.48 1.30 -1.46
CA LEU A 278 18.17 1.95 -1.57
C LEU A 278 17.61 2.34 -0.20
N ALA A 279 17.76 1.48 0.81
CA ALA A 279 17.32 1.75 2.17
C ALA A 279 18.11 2.91 2.80
N GLU A 280 19.41 3.04 2.51
CA GLU A 280 20.20 4.21 2.92
C GLU A 280 19.73 5.48 2.20
N LYS A 281 19.51 5.41 0.88
CA LYS A 281 18.98 6.54 0.08
C LYS A 281 17.65 7.04 0.63
N ARG A 282 16.70 6.13 0.91
CA ARG A 282 15.40 6.50 1.49
C ARG A 282 15.55 7.16 2.86
N ARG A 283 16.32 6.57 3.77
CA ARG A 283 16.55 7.15 5.11
C ARG A 283 17.12 8.56 5.04
N LYS A 284 18.02 8.84 4.10
CA LYS A 284 18.56 10.20 3.89
C LYS A 284 17.51 11.16 3.33
N ALA A 285 16.66 10.72 2.40
CA ALA A 285 15.58 11.53 1.86
C ALA A 285 14.54 11.88 2.94
N GLU A 286 14.11 10.89 3.73
CA GLU A 286 13.18 11.07 4.85
C GLU A 286 13.74 12.05 5.90
N ALA A 287 15.02 11.91 6.28
CA ALA A 287 15.66 12.82 7.23
C ALA A 287 15.77 14.26 6.69
N ALA A 288 16.03 14.44 5.40
CA ALA A 288 16.07 15.76 4.76
C ALA A 288 14.69 16.40 4.70
N GLU A 289 13.65 15.61 4.39
CA GLU A 289 12.27 16.08 4.37
C GLU A 289 11.78 16.48 5.78
N GLU A 290 12.09 15.67 6.80
CA GLU A 290 11.75 15.99 8.18
C GLU A 290 12.45 17.28 8.65
N ALA A 291 13.74 17.43 8.33
CA ALA A 291 14.48 18.67 8.63
C ALA A 291 13.86 19.89 7.95
N ALA A 292 13.40 19.76 6.69
CA ALA A 292 12.71 20.81 5.98
C ALA A 292 11.37 21.17 6.65
N ARG A 293 10.54 20.17 7.00
CA ARG A 293 9.26 20.39 7.71
C ARG A 293 9.46 21.07 9.06
N GLN A 294 10.49 20.69 9.82
CA GLN A 294 10.82 21.32 11.11
C GLN A 294 11.28 22.78 10.93
N ALA A 295 12.07 23.08 9.89
CA ALA A 295 12.51 24.44 9.59
C ALA A 295 11.35 25.35 9.16
N GLU A 296 10.41 24.83 8.36
CA GLU A 296 9.19 25.56 7.96
C GLU A 296 8.27 25.84 9.15
N ALA A 297 8.08 24.86 10.04
CA ALA A 297 7.30 25.04 11.27
C ALA A 297 7.92 26.11 12.20
N ALA A 298 9.25 26.14 12.32
CA ALA A 298 9.95 27.15 13.14
C ALA A 298 9.96 28.55 12.50
N GLY A 299 9.90 28.66 11.17
CA GLY A 299 9.81 29.94 10.48
C GLY A 299 8.44 30.63 10.58
N GLY A 300 7.36 29.84 10.69
CA GLY A 300 5.98 30.32 10.77
C GLY A 300 5.59 31.04 12.08
N GLU A 301 6.34 30.84 13.18
CA GLU A 301 6.03 31.45 14.49
C GLU A 301 6.58 32.89 14.66
N SER A 302 7.28 33.45 13.67
CA SER A 302 7.92 34.78 13.78
C SER A 302 7.11 35.96 13.22
N GLY A 303 5.88 35.72 12.75
CA GLY A 303 5.06 36.74 12.05
C GLY A 303 3.92 37.37 12.87
N GLU A 304 3.70 36.96 14.12
CA GLU A 304 2.53 37.37 14.91
C GLU A 304 2.93 38.06 16.23
N SER A 305 3.78 39.10 16.14
CA SER A 305 4.03 39.99 17.28
C SER A 305 4.57 41.36 16.86
N GLU A 306 3.84 42.12 16.03
CA GLU A 306 4.15 43.55 15.84
C GLU A 306 2.92 44.34 15.35
N GLU A 307 1.89 44.45 16.18
CA GLU A 307 0.90 45.54 16.07
C GLU A 307 0.19 45.75 17.43
N GLU A 308 0.91 46.34 18.40
CA GLU A 308 0.29 47.07 19.51
C GLU A 308 1.37 47.98 20.17
N ASN A 309 1.44 49.23 19.70
CA ASN A 309 1.73 50.43 20.50
C ASN A 309 1.49 51.71 19.70
#